data_AF-A0A0D2J290-F1
#
_entry.id   AF-A0A0D2J290-F1
#
_cell.length_a   1.000
_cell.length_b   1.000
_cell.length_c   1.000
_cell.angle_alpha   90.00
_cell.angle_beta   90.00
_cell.angle_gamma   90.00
#
_symmetry.space_group_name_H-M   'P 1'
#
loop_
_entity.id
_entity.type
_entity.pdbx_description
1 polymer ?
#
loop_
_entity_poly.entity_id
_entity_poly.type
_entity_poly.pdbx_seq_one_letter_code
_entity_poly.pdbx_strand_id
1 'polypeptide(L)'
;MHLPRSSSGESTRRRCLGGESGLPDPLGLQGLPGSTGAVEAAGAPSQQSGQSGQERAGGAPGAVNGDGAPNASDTAAAAAACSSESPDRGGARIDDLPLWRVEYAVFPFSQSILHVHKPHYVHMFDRLFSSPQPWVFGHLYLPGGSSNLGAEEYRLESGSQAPLVGVLMEVTRAARLMDGKLLILATATARFKVVEPLCELPYSRAAVELLHDAEELEAANQTALDAAVL
;
A
#
# COMPACT_ATOMS: atom_id res chain seq x y z
N MET A 1 -7.13 35.51 51.81
CA MET A 1 -8.17 34.47 51.87
C MET A 1 -8.74 34.29 50.47
N HIS A 2 -8.94 33.04 50.05
CA HIS A 2 -9.72 32.56 48.90
C HIS A 2 -9.18 32.78 47.47
N LEU A 3 -8.52 31.73 46.95
CA LEU A 3 -8.63 31.26 45.57
C LEU A 3 -9.81 30.27 45.50
N PRO A 4 -10.56 30.19 44.37
CA PRO A 4 -10.56 28.96 43.56
C PRO A 4 -10.87 29.23 42.05
N ARG A 5 -10.80 28.32 41.07
CA ARG A 5 -10.32 26.94 40.92
C ARG A 5 -10.21 26.66 39.41
N SER A 6 -9.29 25.78 39.07
CA SER A 6 -9.06 25.15 37.76
C SER A 6 -10.22 24.24 37.36
N SER A 7 -10.65 24.27 36.10
CA SER A 7 -11.54 23.26 35.51
C SER A 7 -10.75 22.37 34.53
N SER A 8 -10.40 21.18 35.00
CA SER A 8 -9.90 20.05 34.22
C SER A 8 -11.03 19.45 33.37
N GLY A 9 -10.87 19.46 32.05
CA GLY A 9 -11.76 18.81 31.09
C GLY A 9 -11.57 17.29 31.07
N GLU A 10 -12.68 16.60 30.89
CA GLU A 10 -12.99 15.25 31.33
C GLU A 10 -12.58 14.17 30.32
N SER A 11 -11.90 13.14 30.84
CA SER A 11 -11.44 11.95 30.13
C SER A 11 -12.62 11.01 29.82
N THR A 12 -13.10 11.03 28.58
CA THR A 12 -14.12 10.09 28.10
C THR A 12 -13.47 8.74 27.78
N ARG A 13 -13.36 7.87 28.79
CA ARG A 13 -13.09 6.44 28.59
C ARG A 13 -14.39 5.73 28.19
N ARG A 14 -14.54 5.41 26.90
CA ARG A 14 -15.60 4.49 26.43
C ARG A 14 -15.30 3.07 26.92
N ARG A 15 -16.21 2.54 27.75
CA ARG A 15 -16.33 1.12 28.07
C ARG A 15 -16.90 0.39 26.86
N CYS A 16 -16.17 -0.58 26.31
CA CYS A 16 -16.75 -1.63 25.50
C CYS A 16 -17.20 -2.74 26.45
N LEU A 17 -18.48 -2.74 26.81
CA LEU A 17 -19.12 -3.87 27.49
C LEU A 17 -19.38 -4.96 26.45
N GLY A 18 -18.99 -6.18 26.80
CA GLY A 18 -19.16 -7.37 25.98
C GLY A 18 -20.64 -7.69 25.73
N GLY A 19 -20.93 -8.03 24.48
CA GLY A 19 -22.13 -8.73 24.09
C GLY A 19 -21.76 -10.15 23.72
N GLU A 20 -22.03 -11.08 24.63
CA GLU A 20 -22.09 -12.52 24.34
C GLU A 20 -23.34 -12.78 23.49
N SER A 21 -23.18 -13.35 22.30
CA SER A 21 -24.31 -13.91 21.56
C SER A 21 -23.86 -15.06 20.65
N GLY A 22 -24.34 -16.25 20.99
CA GLY A 22 -24.79 -17.29 20.05
C GLY A 22 -23.74 -17.92 19.14
N LEU A 23 -23.14 -19.02 19.58
CA LEU A 23 -22.60 -20.06 18.70
C LEU A 23 -23.76 -20.76 17.96
N PRO A 24 -23.79 -20.78 16.62
CA PRO A 24 -24.62 -21.72 15.87
C PRO A 24 -23.93 -23.08 15.71
N ASP A 25 -24.76 -24.13 15.76
CA ASP A 25 -24.42 -25.55 15.62
C ASP A 25 -23.59 -25.88 14.34
N PRO A 26 -22.67 -26.86 14.42
CA PRO A 26 -21.93 -27.36 13.26
C PRO A 26 -22.82 -28.25 12.38
N LEU A 27 -23.27 -27.72 11.25
CA LEU A 27 -23.90 -28.52 10.19
C LEU A 27 -22.87 -29.48 9.57
N GLY A 28 -23.29 -30.74 9.45
CA GLY A 28 -22.49 -31.87 9.02
C GLY A 28 -21.96 -31.77 7.58
N LEU A 29 -20.66 -31.99 7.46
CA LEU A 29 -19.98 -32.30 6.20
C LEU A 29 -20.14 -33.80 5.90
N GLN A 30 -21.13 -34.13 5.06
CA GLN A 30 -21.16 -35.40 4.34
C GLN A 30 -20.24 -35.31 3.12
N GLY A 31 -19.53 -36.42 2.86
CA GLY A 31 -18.35 -36.49 2.02
C GLY A 31 -18.57 -36.32 0.51
N LEU A 32 -17.46 -35.99 -0.16
CA LEU A 32 -17.32 -36.08 -1.59
C LEU A 32 -16.22 -37.11 -1.93
N PRO A 33 -16.44 -37.98 -2.93
CA PRO A 33 -15.48 -38.97 -3.37
C PRO A 33 -14.35 -38.34 -4.18
N GLY A 34 -13.16 -38.95 -4.09
CA GLY A 34 -11.95 -38.49 -4.73
C GLY A 34 -11.98 -38.54 -6.26
N SER A 35 -11.26 -37.59 -6.86
CA SER A 35 -10.74 -37.72 -8.21
C SER A 35 -9.26 -37.37 -8.22
N THR A 36 -8.44 -38.40 -8.29
CA THR A 36 -7.03 -38.33 -8.72
C THR A 36 -6.98 -37.87 -10.17
N GLY A 37 -6.37 -36.72 -10.43
CA GLY A 37 -6.10 -36.21 -11.77
C GLY A 37 -4.85 -35.34 -11.72
N ALA A 38 -3.69 -35.98 -11.86
CA ALA A 38 -2.42 -35.31 -12.09
C ALA A 38 -2.44 -34.69 -13.49
N VAL A 39 -2.31 -33.37 -13.56
CA VAL A 39 -1.95 -32.66 -14.79
C VAL A 39 -0.77 -31.75 -14.46
N GLU A 40 0.36 -32.25 -14.94
CA GLU A 40 1.66 -31.60 -15.08
C GLU A 40 1.48 -30.35 -15.95
N ALA A 41 1.75 -29.17 -15.39
CA ALA A 41 1.79 -27.92 -16.14
C ALA A 41 3.08 -27.18 -15.80
N ALA A 42 3.82 -26.90 -16.87
CA ALA A 42 5.18 -26.46 -16.91
C ALA A 42 5.38 -24.98 -16.48
N GLY A 43 6.53 -24.74 -15.86
CA GLY A 43 7.44 -23.65 -16.22
C GLY A 43 7.01 -22.21 -15.92
N ALA A 44 7.44 -21.71 -14.77
CA ALA A 44 7.75 -20.28 -14.60
C ALA A 44 9.12 -20.14 -13.89
N PRO A 45 9.95 -19.16 -14.26
CA PRO A 45 11.38 -19.17 -14.03
C PRO A 45 11.78 -18.78 -12.61
N SER A 46 12.56 -19.67 -11.98
CA SER A 46 13.35 -19.42 -10.78
C SER A 46 14.47 -18.42 -11.11
N GLN A 47 14.37 -17.18 -10.62
CA GLN A 47 15.53 -16.29 -10.56
C GLN A 47 16.43 -16.74 -9.41
N GLN A 48 17.43 -17.54 -9.77
CA GLN A 48 18.48 -18.01 -8.90
C GLN A 48 19.52 -16.88 -8.76
N SER A 49 19.53 -16.20 -7.62
CA SER A 49 20.56 -15.23 -7.26
C SER A 49 21.85 -15.97 -6.96
N GLY A 50 22.78 -15.90 -7.92
CA GLY A 50 24.14 -16.40 -7.78
C GLY A 50 24.91 -15.63 -6.71
N GLN A 51 25.29 -16.35 -5.65
CA GLN A 51 26.39 -15.96 -4.78
C GLN A 51 27.69 -16.44 -5.42
N SER A 52 28.61 -15.51 -5.70
CA SER A 52 30.00 -15.83 -6.00
C SER A 52 30.89 -14.64 -5.66
N GLY A 53 31.98 -14.91 -4.96
CA GLY A 53 33.21 -14.14 -5.13
C GLY A 53 33.66 -13.32 -3.92
N GLN A 54 34.31 -14.00 -2.99
CA GLN A 54 35.25 -13.46 -2.02
C GLN A 54 36.59 -13.08 -2.71
N GLU A 55 37.45 -12.33 -2.00
CA GLU A 55 38.84 -11.90 -2.31
C GLU A 55 38.94 -10.50 -2.98
N ARG A 56 39.77 -9.53 -2.56
CA ARG A 56 40.96 -9.52 -1.69
C ARG A 56 41.29 -8.07 -1.25
N ALA A 57 42.18 -8.01 -0.26
CA ALA A 57 42.72 -6.84 0.41
C ALA A 57 43.57 -5.87 -0.43
N GLY A 58 43.67 -4.62 0.06
CA GLY A 58 44.90 -3.80 0.00
C GLY A 58 44.79 -2.45 -0.70
N GLY A 59 45.12 -1.34 -0.01
CA GLY A 59 45.49 -0.08 -0.67
C GLY A 59 45.19 1.23 0.07
N ALA A 60 46.12 1.61 0.95
CA ALA A 60 46.60 2.95 1.40
C ALA A 60 45.78 4.27 1.26
N PRO A 61 46.02 5.25 2.17
CA PRO A 61 45.38 6.57 2.19
C PRO A 61 46.09 7.58 1.27
N GLY A 62 45.31 8.41 0.58
CA GLY A 62 45.80 9.53 -0.24
C GLY A 62 44.97 10.78 0.01
N ALA A 63 45.53 11.69 0.81
CA ALA A 63 45.01 13.04 1.00
C ALA A 63 45.29 13.88 -0.26
N VAL A 64 44.26 14.56 -0.79
CA VAL A 64 44.45 15.70 -1.69
C VAL A 64 43.45 16.78 -1.31
N ASN A 65 43.98 17.87 -0.77
CA ASN A 65 43.30 19.14 -0.55
C ASN A 65 43.04 19.81 -1.91
N GLY A 66 41.85 20.35 -2.10
CA GLY A 66 41.48 21.14 -3.28
C GLY A 66 40.44 22.18 -2.90
N ASP A 67 40.92 23.32 -2.40
CA ASP A 67 40.19 24.58 -2.28
C ASP A 67 39.67 25.02 -3.66
N GLY A 68 38.36 25.09 -3.80
CA GLY A 68 37.66 25.60 -4.99
C GLY A 68 36.42 26.38 -4.57
N ALA A 69 36.63 27.65 -4.24
CA ALA A 69 35.59 28.63 -3.91
C ALA A 69 34.72 28.99 -5.14
N PRO A 70 33.59 29.71 -4.95
CA PRO A 70 32.32 29.49 -5.64
C PRO A 70 32.12 30.32 -6.91
N ASN A 71 31.37 29.78 -7.87
CA ASN A 71 30.66 30.59 -8.86
C ASN A 71 29.18 30.64 -8.51
N ALA A 72 28.79 31.81 -7.99
CA ALA A 72 27.42 32.27 -7.92
C ALA A 72 27.02 32.89 -9.27
N SER A 73 25.72 32.76 -9.57
CA SER A 73 24.90 33.55 -10.51
C SER A 73 24.47 32.80 -11.78
N ASP A 74 23.19 33.02 -12.08
CA ASP A 74 22.45 32.70 -13.31
C ASP A 74 22.01 31.25 -13.52
N THR A 75 20.82 30.90 -13.01
CA THR A 75 19.64 30.58 -13.84
C THR A 75 18.39 30.54 -12.96
N ALA A 76 17.84 31.70 -12.63
CA ALA A 76 16.51 31.84 -12.04
C ALA A 76 15.61 32.54 -13.07
N ALA A 77 14.95 31.77 -13.95
CA ALA A 77 13.76 32.19 -14.71
C ALA A 77 13.26 31.09 -15.68
N ALA A 78 12.80 29.93 -15.18
CA ALA A 78 12.01 28.99 -16.01
C ALA A 78 11.21 27.92 -15.24
N ALA A 79 10.92 28.09 -13.95
CA ALA A 79 10.25 27.04 -13.14
C ALA A 79 8.97 27.52 -12.42
N ALA A 80 8.32 28.57 -12.92
CA ALA A 80 7.14 29.20 -12.29
C ALA A 80 5.85 29.07 -13.09
N ALA A 81 5.70 28.03 -13.93
CA ALA A 81 4.49 27.82 -14.73
C ALA A 81 4.16 26.34 -14.93
N CYS A 82 3.95 25.59 -13.84
CA CYS A 82 3.22 24.31 -13.86
C CYS A 82 2.58 23.96 -12.50
N SER A 83 2.43 24.93 -11.59
CA SER A 83 1.58 24.76 -10.40
C SER A 83 0.18 25.29 -10.72
N SER A 84 -0.46 24.70 -11.72
CA SER A 84 -1.92 24.74 -11.78
C SER A 84 -2.41 23.88 -10.64
N GLU A 85 -2.68 24.50 -9.48
CA GLU A 85 -3.58 23.94 -8.47
C GLU A 85 -4.87 23.58 -9.19
N SER A 86 -4.93 22.32 -9.62
CA SER A 86 -6.09 21.76 -10.27
C SER A 86 -7.14 21.71 -9.17
N PRO A 87 -8.31 22.36 -9.34
CA PRO A 87 -9.34 22.37 -8.32
C PRO A 87 -9.62 20.94 -7.93
N ASP A 88 -9.58 20.65 -6.63
CA ASP A 88 -9.92 19.41 -5.94
C ASP A 88 -10.93 18.59 -6.76
N ARG A 89 -10.43 17.77 -7.71
CA ARG A 89 -11.26 16.98 -8.62
C ARG A 89 -11.61 15.74 -7.83
N GLY A 90 -12.48 15.94 -6.83
CA GLY A 90 -12.75 15.04 -5.71
C GLY A 90 -12.76 13.57 -6.12
N GLY A 91 -11.59 12.94 -6.06
CA GLY A 91 -11.48 11.52 -6.26
C GLY A 91 -12.22 10.82 -5.12
N ALA A 92 -12.71 9.61 -5.37
CA ALA A 92 -13.22 8.80 -4.28
C ALA A 92 -12.12 8.66 -3.21
N ARG A 93 -12.44 9.03 -1.98
CA ARG A 93 -11.51 8.97 -0.85
C ARG A 93 -11.75 7.69 -0.05
N ILE A 94 -10.66 7.01 0.30
CA ILE A 94 -10.68 5.85 1.19
C ILE A 94 -9.87 6.23 2.42
N ASP A 95 -10.55 6.42 3.56
CA ASP A 95 -9.91 6.96 4.75
C ASP A 95 -8.94 6.00 5.43
N ASP A 96 -9.13 4.68 5.28
CA ASP A 96 -8.33 3.69 6.00
C ASP A 96 -7.99 2.48 5.11
N LEU A 97 -7.06 2.70 4.17
CA LEU A 97 -6.60 1.67 3.24
C LEU A 97 -5.33 0.97 3.78
N PRO A 98 -5.35 -0.37 3.98
CA PRO A 98 -4.13 -1.11 4.30
C PRO A 98 -3.19 -1.13 3.09
N LEU A 99 -1.91 -0.87 3.31
CA LEU A 99 -0.90 -0.77 2.26
C LEU A 99 0.06 -1.95 2.30
N TRP A 100 0.14 -2.67 1.17
CA TRP A 100 1.13 -3.68 0.91
C TRP A 100 2.34 -3.07 0.19
N ARG A 101 3.44 -2.88 0.94
CA ARG A 101 4.65 -2.21 0.45
C ARG A 101 5.73 -3.23 0.06
N VAL A 102 6.12 -3.26 -1.21
CA VAL A 102 7.05 -4.27 -1.77
C VAL A 102 7.95 -3.70 -2.86
N GLU A 103 9.00 -4.44 -3.22
CA GLU A 103 10.09 -4.00 -4.12
C GLU A 103 9.74 -4.02 -5.62
N TYR A 104 8.47 -4.13 -5.99
CA TYR A 104 8.05 -4.02 -7.38
C TYR A 104 6.84 -3.09 -7.50
N ALA A 105 6.57 -2.63 -8.71
CA ALA A 105 5.39 -1.85 -9.04
C ALA A 105 4.37 -2.74 -9.78
N VAL A 106 3.10 -2.45 -9.55
CA VAL A 106 1.97 -3.07 -10.24
C VAL A 106 1.28 -1.99 -11.07
N PHE A 107 0.73 -2.37 -12.22
CA PHE A 107 -0.02 -1.47 -13.09
C PHE A 107 -1.53 -1.74 -12.98
N PRO A 108 -2.38 -0.72 -13.16
CA PRO A 108 -3.83 -0.92 -13.28
C PRO A 108 -4.19 -2.01 -14.27
N PHE A 109 -5.29 -2.72 -14.01
CA PHE A 109 -5.84 -3.81 -14.82
C PHE A 109 -4.98 -5.09 -14.92
N SER A 110 -3.82 -5.13 -14.26
CA SER A 110 -3.04 -6.36 -14.14
C SER A 110 -3.59 -7.30 -13.07
N GLN A 111 -3.38 -8.60 -13.25
CA GLN A 111 -3.66 -9.61 -12.24
C GLN A 111 -2.37 -10.13 -11.64
N SER A 112 -2.39 -10.42 -10.34
CA SER A 112 -1.21 -10.91 -9.63
C SER A 112 -1.60 -12.01 -8.64
N ILE A 113 -0.77 -13.05 -8.60
CA ILE A 113 -0.84 -14.12 -7.60
C ILE A 113 0.20 -13.82 -6.53
N LEU A 114 -0.26 -13.64 -5.31
CA LEU A 114 0.54 -13.16 -4.19
C LEU A 114 0.79 -14.31 -3.23
N HIS A 115 2.07 -14.61 -2.99
CA HIS A 115 2.48 -15.58 -1.98
C HIS A 115 2.90 -14.86 -0.70
N VAL A 116 1.96 -14.65 0.20
CA VAL A 116 2.15 -13.87 1.42
C VAL A 116 2.60 -14.79 2.56
N HIS A 117 3.85 -14.59 2.98
CA HIS A 117 4.50 -15.40 4.02
C HIS A 117 5.06 -14.59 5.17
N LYS A 118 5.16 -13.26 5.05
CA LYS A 118 5.63 -12.40 6.13
C LYS A 118 4.52 -12.23 7.18
N PRO A 119 4.77 -12.50 8.48
CA PRO A 119 3.71 -12.53 9.49
C PRO A 119 2.87 -11.26 9.59
N HIS A 120 3.47 -10.07 9.44
CA HIS A 120 2.73 -8.80 9.50
C HIS A 120 1.75 -8.63 8.32
N TYR A 121 2.12 -9.10 7.12
CA TYR A 121 1.20 -9.09 5.97
C TYR A 121 0.16 -10.21 6.03
N VAL A 122 0.50 -11.39 6.57
CA VAL A 122 -0.51 -12.42 6.87
C VAL A 122 -1.57 -11.84 7.82
N HIS A 123 -1.13 -11.15 8.89
CA HIS A 123 -2.04 -10.47 9.81
C HIS A 123 -2.87 -9.36 9.13
N MET A 124 -2.27 -8.56 8.24
CA MET A 124 -2.99 -7.55 7.45
C MET A 124 -4.14 -8.16 6.63
N PHE A 125 -3.84 -9.23 5.88
CA PHE A 125 -4.86 -9.89 5.05
C PHE A 125 -5.90 -10.63 5.88
N ASP A 126 -5.53 -11.20 7.03
CA ASP A 126 -6.51 -11.81 7.95
C ASP A 126 -7.52 -10.79 8.47
N ARG A 127 -7.05 -9.57 8.79
CA ARG A 127 -7.92 -8.45 9.15
C ARG A 127 -8.79 -8.02 7.98
N LEU A 128 -8.24 -7.96 6.77
CA LEU A 128 -8.99 -7.63 5.56
C LEU A 128 -10.09 -8.67 5.26
N PHE A 129 -9.78 -9.97 5.35
CA PHE A 129 -10.75 -11.04 5.09
C PHE A 129 -11.80 -11.20 6.18
N SER A 130 -11.59 -10.56 7.34
CA SER A 130 -12.60 -10.48 8.41
C SER A 130 -13.68 -9.43 8.12
N SER A 131 -13.49 -8.55 7.13
CA SER A 131 -14.50 -7.60 6.68
C SER A 131 -15.36 -8.18 5.54
N PRO A 132 -16.59 -7.68 5.33
CA PRO A 132 -17.35 -8.02 4.12
C PRO A 132 -16.60 -7.56 2.85
N GLN A 133 -16.91 -8.21 1.73
CA GLN A 133 -16.42 -7.83 0.41
C GLN A 133 -17.00 -6.46 -0.02
N PRO A 134 -16.31 -5.71 -0.91
CA PRO A 134 -15.05 -6.07 -1.58
C PRO A 134 -13.82 -5.98 -0.66
N TRP A 135 -12.86 -6.89 -0.84
CA TRP A 135 -11.59 -6.88 -0.11
C TRP A 135 -10.54 -6.08 -0.88
N VAL A 136 -10.32 -4.86 -0.46
CA VAL A 136 -9.39 -3.93 -1.14
C VAL A 136 -8.16 -3.62 -0.29
N PHE A 137 -7.03 -3.44 -0.95
CA PHE A 137 -5.79 -2.98 -0.34
C PHE A 137 -4.99 -2.14 -1.33
N GLY A 138 -4.09 -1.30 -0.83
CA GLY A 138 -3.20 -0.51 -1.67
C GLY A 138 -1.88 -1.21 -1.90
N HIS A 139 -1.49 -1.44 -3.16
CA HIS A 139 -0.14 -1.86 -3.49
C HIS A 139 0.74 -0.63 -3.73
N LEU A 140 1.89 -0.57 -3.05
CA LEU A 140 2.79 0.58 -3.12
C LEU A 140 4.24 0.12 -3.25
N TYR A 141 4.97 0.69 -4.21
CA TYR A 141 6.38 0.40 -4.39
C TYR A 141 7.19 0.89 -3.19
N LEU A 142 8.13 0.08 -2.72
CA LEU A 142 9.07 0.39 -1.65
C LEU A 142 10.45 -0.14 -2.08
N PRO A 143 11.40 0.74 -2.43
CA PRO A 143 12.79 0.34 -2.67
C PRO A 143 13.33 -0.45 -1.49
N GLY A 144 14.01 -1.58 -1.75
CA GLY A 144 14.51 -2.49 -0.70
C GLY A 144 13.44 -3.32 0.02
N GLY A 145 12.17 -3.19 -0.38
CA GLY A 145 11.05 -3.99 0.12
C GLY A 145 10.84 -3.87 1.63
N SER A 146 10.43 -4.99 2.27
CA SER A 146 10.06 -4.99 3.69
C SER A 146 11.21 -4.63 4.65
N SER A 147 12.46 -4.67 4.19
CA SER A 147 13.62 -4.29 5.02
C SER A 147 13.65 -2.79 5.33
N ASN A 148 13.01 -1.97 4.49
CA ASN A 148 12.93 -0.52 4.63
C ASN A 148 11.60 -0.07 5.29
N LEU A 149 10.79 -1.01 5.78
CA LEU A 149 9.55 -0.67 6.48
C LEU A 149 9.87 -0.07 7.85
N GLY A 150 9.38 1.14 8.13
CA GLY A 150 9.71 1.88 9.36
C GLY A 150 10.99 2.72 9.26
N ALA A 151 11.66 2.74 8.12
CA ALA A 151 12.81 3.62 7.89
C ALA A 151 12.34 5.06 7.63
N GLU A 152 13.01 6.03 8.27
CA GLU A 152 12.61 7.44 8.21
C GLU A 152 12.59 7.98 6.78
N GLU A 153 13.58 7.58 5.96
CA GLU A 153 13.68 8.01 4.56
C GLU A 153 12.52 7.51 3.67
N TYR A 154 11.77 6.50 4.13
CA TYR A 154 10.64 5.89 3.41
C TYR A 154 9.31 6.06 4.15
N ARG A 155 9.19 7.06 5.03
CA ARG A 155 7.88 7.46 5.57
C ARG A 155 6.97 7.97 4.45
N LEU A 156 5.66 7.78 4.60
CA LEU A 156 4.67 8.20 3.60
C LEU A 156 4.35 9.71 3.72
N GLU A 157 5.39 10.52 3.58
CA GLU A 157 5.36 11.98 3.71
C GLU A 157 5.94 12.64 2.45
N SER A 158 5.45 13.85 2.14
CA SER A 158 5.98 14.66 1.05
C SER A 158 7.46 15.01 1.29
N GLY A 159 8.31 14.72 0.32
CA GLY A 159 9.76 14.95 0.40
C GLY A 159 10.58 13.75 0.88
N SER A 160 9.92 12.66 1.32
CA SER A 160 10.58 11.37 1.53
C SER A 160 10.96 10.70 0.20
N GLN A 161 11.72 9.60 0.28
CA GLN A 161 11.98 8.73 -0.87
C GLN A 161 10.85 7.72 -1.14
N ALA A 162 9.80 7.70 -0.30
CA ALA A 162 8.68 6.80 -0.50
C ALA A 162 7.81 7.29 -1.67
N PRO A 163 7.48 6.41 -2.63
CA PRO A 163 6.42 6.69 -3.58
C PRO A 163 5.10 6.95 -2.84
N LEU A 164 4.42 8.04 -3.20
CA LEU A 164 3.10 8.39 -2.65
C LEU A 164 1.95 8.00 -3.59
N VAL A 165 2.26 7.41 -4.75
CA VAL A 165 1.28 6.93 -5.72
C VAL A 165 1.40 5.42 -5.84
N GLY A 166 0.27 4.75 -5.68
CA GLY A 166 0.16 3.30 -5.74
C GLY A 166 -1.01 2.85 -6.59
N VAL A 167 -1.31 1.56 -6.50
CA VAL A 167 -2.40 0.91 -7.24
C VAL A 167 -3.33 0.20 -6.28
N LEU A 168 -4.62 0.49 -6.39
CA LEU A 168 -5.67 -0.16 -5.63
C LEU A 168 -5.83 -1.58 -6.18
N MET A 169 -5.82 -2.55 -5.28
CA MET A 169 -5.94 -3.96 -5.60
C MET A 169 -7.19 -4.52 -4.95
N GLU A 170 -7.96 -5.30 -5.70
CA GLU A 170 -9.11 -6.05 -5.20
C GLU A 170 -8.78 -7.54 -5.18
N VAL A 171 -8.98 -8.18 -4.02
CA VAL A 171 -8.81 -9.62 -3.85
C VAL A 171 -10.02 -10.36 -4.40
N THR A 172 -9.82 -11.16 -5.45
CA THR A 172 -10.88 -11.97 -6.06
C THR A 172 -10.96 -13.36 -5.44
N ARG A 173 -9.81 -13.94 -5.04
CA ARG A 173 -9.73 -15.24 -4.36
C ARG A 173 -8.58 -15.25 -3.36
N ALA A 174 -8.75 -16.01 -2.28
CA ALA A 174 -7.71 -16.28 -1.32
C ALA A 174 -7.77 -17.74 -0.84
N ALA A 175 -6.62 -18.35 -0.63
CA ALA A 175 -6.48 -19.67 -0.04
C ALA A 175 -5.41 -19.63 1.05
N ARG A 176 -5.73 -20.21 2.21
CA ARG A 176 -4.73 -20.44 3.26
C ARG A 176 -4.08 -21.81 3.06
N LEU A 177 -2.75 -21.83 3.08
CA LEU A 177 -1.96 -23.05 3.00
C LEU A 177 -1.81 -23.69 4.40
N MET A 178 -1.42 -24.96 4.44
CA MET A 178 -1.31 -25.72 5.71
C MET A 178 -0.26 -25.14 6.67
N ASP A 179 0.71 -24.39 6.16
CA ASP A 179 1.76 -23.72 6.93
C ASP A 179 1.34 -22.31 7.42
N GLY A 180 0.08 -21.92 7.20
CA GLY A 180 -0.47 -20.63 7.62
C GLY A 180 -0.22 -19.49 6.63
N LYS A 181 0.54 -19.71 5.55
CA LYS A 181 0.74 -18.72 4.48
C LYS A 181 -0.53 -18.53 3.66
N LEU A 182 -0.59 -17.41 2.94
CA LEU A 182 -1.72 -17.08 2.07
C LEU A 182 -1.28 -17.07 0.61
N LEU A 183 -2.11 -17.66 -0.24
CA LEU A 183 -2.07 -17.52 -1.69
C LEU A 183 -3.28 -16.68 -2.11
N ILE A 184 -3.03 -15.50 -2.68
CA ILE A 184 -4.07 -14.51 -2.97
C ILE A 184 -4.05 -14.20 -4.47
N LEU A 185 -5.20 -14.23 -5.12
CA LEU A 185 -5.39 -13.69 -6.47
C LEU A 185 -6.00 -12.31 -6.33
N ALA A 186 -5.30 -11.29 -6.82
CA ALA A 186 -5.74 -9.91 -6.78
C ALA A 186 -5.69 -9.26 -8.17
N THR A 187 -6.62 -8.35 -8.43
CA THR A 187 -6.68 -7.56 -9.66
C THR A 187 -6.46 -6.09 -9.32
N ALA A 188 -5.56 -5.44 -10.04
CA ALA A 188 -5.35 -4.00 -9.98
C ALA A 188 -6.51 -3.26 -10.63
N THR A 189 -7.15 -2.32 -9.92
CA THR A 189 -8.36 -1.65 -10.38
C THR A 189 -8.14 -0.18 -10.72
N ALA A 190 -7.46 0.58 -9.87
CA ALA A 190 -7.29 2.02 -10.03
C ALA A 190 -5.95 2.51 -9.49
N ARG A 191 -5.54 3.72 -9.85
CA ARG A 191 -4.42 4.41 -9.21
C ARG A 191 -4.91 5.16 -7.98
N PHE A 192 -4.06 5.31 -6.96
CA PHE A 192 -4.36 6.17 -5.81
C PHE A 192 -3.15 7.00 -5.43
N LYS A 193 -3.41 8.11 -4.75
CA LYS A 193 -2.42 8.94 -4.08
C LYS A 193 -2.62 8.89 -2.57
N VAL A 194 -1.54 8.71 -1.82
CA VAL A 194 -1.54 8.83 -0.36
C VAL A 194 -1.77 10.29 0.02
N VAL A 195 -2.80 10.54 0.82
CA VAL A 195 -3.15 11.85 1.34
C VAL A 195 -2.59 12.02 2.75
N GLU A 196 -2.81 11.02 3.61
CA GLU A 196 -2.44 11.09 5.02
C GLU A 196 -1.98 9.71 5.52
N PRO A 197 -0.76 9.57 6.08
CA PRO A 197 -0.36 8.35 6.75
C PRO A 197 -1.07 8.22 8.11
N LEU A 198 -1.73 7.08 8.33
CA LEU A 198 -2.42 6.81 9.61
C LEU A 198 -1.56 5.98 10.57
N CYS A 199 -0.87 4.98 10.03
CA CYS A 199 -0.10 4.03 10.80
C CYS A 199 1.01 3.44 9.94
N GLU A 200 2.19 3.21 10.52
CA GLU A 200 3.31 2.62 9.77
C GLU A 200 3.55 1.15 10.11
N LEU A 201 3.34 0.76 11.37
CA LEU A 201 3.60 -0.59 11.90
C LEU A 201 2.33 -1.16 12.55
N PRO A 202 2.07 -2.48 12.44
CA PRO A 202 2.93 -3.52 11.86
C PRO A 202 2.94 -3.59 10.32
N TYR A 203 2.01 -2.88 9.69
CA TYR A 203 1.95 -2.63 8.25
C TYR A 203 1.40 -1.21 8.06
N SER A 204 1.72 -0.59 6.93
CA SER A 204 1.31 0.79 6.70
C SER A 204 -0.19 0.89 6.39
N ARG A 205 -0.83 1.95 6.89
CA ARG A 205 -2.23 2.31 6.61
C ARG A 205 -2.28 3.80 6.30
N ALA A 206 -3.12 4.20 5.37
CA ALA A 206 -3.23 5.59 4.98
C ALA A 206 -4.64 5.94 4.50
N ALA A 207 -4.98 7.21 4.61
CA ALA A 207 -6.05 7.80 3.81
C ALA A 207 -5.51 8.05 2.40
N VAL A 208 -6.27 7.63 1.39
CA VAL A 208 -5.89 7.75 -0.01
C VAL A 208 -7.01 8.37 -0.82
N GLU A 209 -6.63 8.97 -1.94
CA GLU A 209 -7.53 9.50 -2.95
C GLU A 209 -7.34 8.73 -4.26
N LEU A 210 -8.42 8.26 -4.85
CA LEU A 210 -8.37 7.57 -6.14
C LEU A 210 -8.12 8.56 -7.28
N LEU A 211 -7.12 8.25 -8.09
CA LEU A 211 -6.76 9.02 -9.28
C LEU A 211 -7.52 8.45 -10.48
N HIS A 212 -8.31 9.31 -11.12
CA HIS A 212 -9.02 8.97 -12.34
C HIS A 212 -8.08 9.17 -13.54
N ASP A 213 -8.23 8.33 -14.55
CA ASP A 213 -7.54 8.55 -15.82
C ASP A 213 -8.18 9.75 -16.55
N ALA A 214 -7.38 10.50 -17.31
CA ALA A 214 -7.85 11.73 -17.95
C ALA A 214 -8.98 11.44 -18.95
N GLU A 215 -8.82 10.35 -19.70
CA GLU A 215 -9.76 9.85 -20.68
C GLU A 215 -11.09 9.41 -20.03
N GLU A 216 -11.01 8.76 -18.86
CA GLU A 216 -12.20 8.36 -18.10
C GLU A 216 -12.98 9.58 -17.61
N LEU A 217 -12.27 10.60 -17.12
CA LEU A 217 -12.88 11.83 -16.67
C LEU A 217 -13.49 12.63 -17.83
N GLU A 218 -12.83 12.67 -18.98
CA GLU A 218 -13.37 13.27 -20.21
C GLU A 218 -14.65 12.56 -20.67
N ALA A 219 -14.66 11.22 -20.67
CA ALA A 219 -15.84 10.44 -21.01
C ALA A 219 -17.00 10.66 -20.03
N ALA A 220 -16.72 10.74 -18.72
CA ALA A 220 -17.71 11.04 -17.70
C ALA A 220 -18.30 12.45 -17.87
N ASN A 221 -17.45 13.44 -18.14
CA ASN A 221 -17.88 14.81 -18.40
C ASN A 221 -18.75 14.91 -19.65
N GLN A 222 -18.39 14.22 -20.74
CA GLN A 222 -19.19 14.20 -21.97
C GLN A 222 -20.57 13.60 -21.71
N THR A 223 -20.63 12.47 -20.99
CA THR A 223 -21.88 11.82 -20.62
C THR A 223 -22.78 12.73 -19.77
N ALA A 224 -22.19 13.49 -18.85
CA ALA A 224 -22.92 14.45 -18.02
C ALA A 224 -23.46 15.64 -18.84
N LEU A 225 -22.70 16.14 -19.82
CA LEU A 225 -23.17 17.20 -20.73
C LEU A 225 -24.32 16.71 -21.61
N ASP A 226 -24.21 15.50 -22.17
CA ASP A 226 -25.26 14.92 -23.01
C ASP A 226 -26.56 14.70 -22.22
N ALA A 227 -26.47 14.31 -20.94
CA ALA A 227 -27.61 14.14 -20.05
C ALA A 227 -28.29 15.46 -19.68
N ALA A 228 -27.56 16.58 -19.64
CA ALA A 228 -28.09 17.89 -19.28
C ALA A 228 -28.84 18.60 -20.42
N VAL A 229 -28.69 18.12 -21.65
CA VAL A 229 -29.37 18.68 -22.84
C VAL A 229 -30.76 18.06 -23.06
N LEU A 230 -31.09 16.98 -22.36
CA LEU A 230 -32.39 16.30 -22.38
C LEU A 230 -33.38 16.92 -21.38
#